data_AF-A0A9E1PXM3-F1
#
_entry.id   AF-A0A9E1PXM3-F1
#
_cell.length_a   1.000
_cell.length_b   1.000
_cell.length_c   1.000
_cell.angle_alpha   90.00
_cell.angle_beta   90.00
_cell.angle_gamma   90.00
#
_symmetry.space_group_name_H-M   'P 1'
#
loop_
_entity.id
_entity.type
_entity.pdbx_description
1 polymer ?
#
loop_
_entity_poly.entity_id
_entity_poly.type
_entity_poly.pdbx_seq_one_letter_code
_entity_poly.pdbx_strand_id
1 'polypeptide(L)' 'MQNHIVRPRRSADPLPREEEFAWKLAAVAADDTPLDGDVSAMIQNRIIDN' A
#
# COMPACT_ATOMS: atom_id res chain seq x y z
N MET A 1 9.50 8.19 -7.38
CA MET A 1 8.37 7.46 -7.99
C MET A 1 8.90 6.19 -8.63
N GLN A 2 8.41 5.02 -8.23
CA GLN A 2 8.84 3.73 -8.81
C GLN A 2 7.77 3.24 -9.79
N ASN A 3 8.18 2.92 -11.02
CA ASN A 3 7.26 2.38 -12.03
C ASN A 3 7.27 0.84 -11.96
N HIS A 4 6.09 0.25 -11.87
CA HIS A 4 5.91 -1.20 -11.89
C HIS A 4 5.21 -1.63 -13.18
N ILE A 5 5.78 -2.58 -13.91
CA ILE A 5 5.12 -3.19 -15.07
C ILE A 5 4.17 -4.27 -14.55
N VAL A 6 2.87 -4.09 -14.83
CA VAL A 6 1.82 -5.03 -14.42
C VAL A 6 1.31 -5.78 -15.64
N ARG A 7 1.19 -7.10 -15.51
CA ARG A 7 0.62 -7.97 -16.54
C ARG A 7 -0.16 -9.12 -15.90
N PRO A 8 -1.21 -9.63 -16.55
CA PRO A 8 -1.88 -10.85 -16.11
C PRO A 8 -0.93 -12.05 -16.22
N ARG A 9 -1.04 -12.97 -15.27
CA ARG A 9 -0.35 -14.28 -15.28
C ARG A 9 -1.38 -15.39 -15.06
N ARG A 10 -1.06 -16.62 -15.48
CA ARG A 10 -1.96 -17.75 -15.21
C ARG A 10 -1.88 -18.09 -13.73
N SER A 11 -2.99 -18.51 -13.14
CA SER A 11 -3.06 -18.83 -11.71
C SER A 11 -2.14 -19.99 -11.29
N ALA A 12 -1.80 -20.88 -12.22
CA ALA A 12 -0.89 -22.00 -11.98
C ALA A 12 0.59 -21.62 -12.03
N ASP A 13 0.94 -20.44 -12.55
CA ASP A 13 2.34 -20.02 -12.66
C ASP A 13 2.84 -19.52 -11.29
N PRO A 14 3.92 -20.09 -10.72
CA PRO A 14 4.43 -19.67 -9.42
C PRO A 14 4.88 -18.20 -9.46
N LEU A 15 4.41 -17.41 -8.51
CA LEU A 15 4.70 -15.98 -8.34
C LEU A 15 5.18 -15.74 -6.90
N PRO A 16 6.39 -15.20 -6.70
CA PRO A 16 6.77 -14.67 -5.40
C PRO A 16 5.73 -13.65 -4.91
N ARG A 17 5.36 -13.74 -3.64
CA ARG A 17 4.32 -12.89 -3.04
C ARG A 17 4.66 -11.41 -3.19
N GLU A 18 5.94 -11.07 -3.09
CA GLU A 18 6.48 -9.72 -3.19
C GLU A 18 6.34 -9.12 -4.60
N GLU A 19 6.22 -9.96 -5.62
CA GLU A 19 6.01 -9.53 -6.99
C GLU A 19 4.54 -9.31 -7.33
N GLU A 20 3.61 -9.83 -6.51
CA GLU A 20 2.17 -9.61 -6.67
C GLU A 20 1.84 -8.11 -6.63
N PHE A 21 0.91 -7.70 -7.48
CA PHE A 21 0.47 -6.31 -7.49
C PHE A 21 -0.13 -5.88 -6.14
N ALA A 22 -0.88 -6.77 -5.49
CA ALA A 22 -1.45 -6.52 -4.16
C ALA A 22 -0.37 -6.27 -3.10
N TRP A 23 0.73 -7.03 -3.13
CA TRP A 23 1.84 -6.81 -2.20
C TRP A 23 2.53 -5.47 -2.43
N LYS A 24 2.82 -5.13 -3.69
CA LYS A 24 3.43 -3.83 -4.03
C LYS A 24 2.55 -2.65 -3.59
N LEU A 25 1.24 -2.78 -3.74
CA LEU A 25 0.30 -1.77 -3.25
C LEU A 25 0.29 -1.68 -1.72
N ALA A 26 0.29 -2.82 -1.03
CA ALA A 26 0.36 -2.86 0.43
C ALA A 26 1.65 -2.24 0.96
N ALA A 27 2.78 -2.46 0.28
CA ALA A 27 4.06 -1.86 0.65
C ALA A 27 4.02 -0.32 0.56
N VAL A 28 3.36 0.25 -0.45
CA VAL A 28 3.16 1.70 -0.55
C VAL A 28 2.23 2.22 0.55
N ALA A 29 1.15 1.49 0.85
CA ALA A 29 0.19 1.90 1.87
C ALA A 29 0.77 1.83 3.30
N ALA A 30 1.73 0.92 3.53
CA ALA A 30 2.41 0.74 4.80
C ALA A 30 3.72 1.54 4.92
N ASP A 31 4.06 2.35 3.91
CA ASP A 31 5.27 3.18 3.94
C ASP A 31 5.20 4.20 5.10
N ASP A 32 6.28 4.33 5.86
CA ASP A 32 6.40 5.25 7.00
C ASP A 32 6.68 6.68 6.51
N THR A 33 5.81 7.17 5.63
CA THR A 33 5.90 8.54 5.11
C THR A 33 5.56 9.52 6.23
N PRO A 34 6.41 10.54 6.49
CA PRO A 34 6.13 11.57 7.47
C PRO A 34 4.79 12.26 7.21
N LEU A 35 3.97 12.37 8.25
CA LEU A 35 2.68 13.04 8.20
C LEU A 35 2.80 14.48 8.73
N ASP A 36 2.05 15.39 8.13
CA ASP A 36 1.84 16.72 8.70
C ASP A 36 1.07 16.60 10.04
N GLY A 37 1.32 17.52 10.97
CA GLY A 37 0.65 17.56 12.26
C GLY A 37 -0.87 17.71 12.12
N ASP A 38 -1.32 18.56 11.20
CA ASP A 38 -2.75 18.77 10.95
C ASP A 38 -3.43 17.50 10.40
N VAL A 39 -2.73 16.76 9.52
CA VAL A 39 -3.21 15.48 8.97
C VAL A 39 -3.28 14.42 10.08
N SER A 40 -2.26 14.35 10.94
CA SER A 40 -2.22 13.41 12.06
C SER A 40 -3.36 13.65 13.04
N ALA A 41 -3.61 14.91 13.41
CA ALA A 41 -4.73 15.29 14.26
C ALA A 41 -6.09 14.94 13.63
N MET A 42 -6.24 15.17 12.32
CA MET A 42 -7.46 14.80 11.59
C MET A 42 -7.70 13.29 11.61
N ILE A 43 -6.67 12.46 11.38
CA ILE A 43 -6.79 11.00 11.37
C ILE A 43 -7.17 10.46 12.75
N GLN A 44 -6.55 10.98 13.82
CA GLN A 44 -6.86 10.58 15.20
C GLN A 44 -8.34 10.77 15.53
N ASN A 45 -8.92 11.92 15.17
CA ASN A 45 -10.34 12.16 15.41
C ASN A 45 -11.25 11.18 14.64
N ARG A 46 -10.87 10.79 13.40
CA ARG A 46 -11.65 9.87 12.58
C ARG A 46 -11.58 8.39 13.01
N ILE A 47 -10.59 8.01 13.81
CA ILE A 47 -10.53 6.67 14.43
C ILE A 47 -11.48 6.60 15.63
N ILE A 48 -11.63 7.71 16.36
CA ILE A 48 -12.49 7.79 17.54
C ILE A 48 -13.98 7.88 17.16
N ASP A 49 -14.28 8.45 16.00
CA ASP A 49 -15.66 8.61 15.50
C ASP A 49 -16.25 7.36 14.81
N ASN A 50 -15.48 6.27 14.66
CA ASN A 50 -15.95 4.96 14.15
C ASN A 50 -16.05 3.94 15.29
#